data_AF-A0A1W1V9G4-F1
#
_entry.id   AF-A0A1W1V9G4-F1
#
_cell.length_a   1.000
_cell.length_b   1.000
_cell.length_c   1.000
_cell.angle_alpha   90.00
_cell.angle_beta   90.00
_cell.angle_gamma   90.00
#
_symmetry.space_group_name_H-M   'P 1'
#
loop_
_entity.id
_entity.type
_entity.pdbx_description
1 polymer ?
#
loop_
_entity_poly.entity_id
_entity_poly.type
_entity_poly.pdbx_seq_one_letter_code
_entity_poly.pdbx_strand_id
1 'polypeptide(L)'
;MAPPLLLLVGLPGSGKTTLARRWEAEHHARCLTPDGWMEPLFGADESRSRRWALEGGLLRSVAARVLTLGVGVVLDCGLWTRQERGPSRARGEALGAGAQLHFLGVLPEELWRLEARNRGLPPATFPITRAELREWLRWFQRPEADEQEPRA
;
A
#
# COMPACT_ATOMS: atom_id res chain seq x y z
N MET A 1 3.79 -13.38 -20.60
CA MET A 1 3.03 -12.16 -20.31
C MET A 1 3.73 -11.40 -19.20
N ALA A 2 3.71 -10.07 -19.19
CA ALA A 2 4.33 -9.27 -18.13
C ALA A 2 3.64 -9.55 -16.79
N PRO A 3 4.38 -9.81 -15.69
CA PRO A 3 3.76 -9.97 -14.37
C PRO A 3 3.09 -8.65 -13.96
N PRO A 4 1.85 -8.69 -13.46
CA PRO A 4 1.15 -7.46 -13.11
C PRO A 4 1.67 -6.90 -11.77
N LEU A 5 1.82 -5.58 -11.70
CA LEU A 5 2.17 -4.87 -10.47
C LEU A 5 1.06 -3.87 -10.15
N LEU A 6 0.35 -4.08 -9.05
CA LEU A 6 -0.64 -3.14 -8.55
C LEU A 6 -0.07 -2.33 -7.38
N LEU A 7 -0.05 -1.01 -7.55
CA LEU A 7 0.37 -0.04 -6.54
C LEU A 7 -0.88 0.59 -5.92
N LEU A 8 -1.22 0.20 -4.69
CA LEU A 8 -2.41 0.72 -4.01
C LEU A 8 -2.10 2.03 -3.29
N VAL A 9 -2.93 3.03 -3.53
CA VAL A 9 -2.84 4.35 -2.87
C VAL A 9 -4.14 4.64 -2.15
N GLY A 10 -4.05 5.10 -0.91
CA GLY A 10 -5.21 5.47 -0.13
C GLY A 10 -4.90 5.53 1.36
N LEU A 11 -5.69 6.31 2.08
CA LEU A 11 -5.53 6.47 3.53
C LEU A 11 -5.86 5.19 4.29
N PRO A 12 -5.39 5.01 5.53
CA PRO A 12 -5.85 3.93 6.39
C PRO A 12 -7.37 3.93 6.48
N GLY A 13 -7.97 2.74 6.44
CA GLY A 13 -9.41 2.61 6.39
C GLY A 13 -10.03 2.82 5.02
N SER A 14 -9.32 3.20 3.96
CA SER A 14 -9.89 3.32 2.59
C SER A 14 -10.26 2.00 1.91
N GLY A 15 -9.90 0.86 2.48
CA GLY A 15 -10.24 -0.47 1.96
C GLY A 15 -9.16 -1.09 1.07
N LYS A 16 -7.96 -0.48 0.99
CA LYS A 16 -6.81 -1.01 0.24
C LYS A 16 -6.57 -2.48 0.51
N THR A 17 -6.45 -2.88 1.77
CA THR A 17 -6.12 -4.27 2.15
C THR A 17 -7.20 -5.27 1.69
N THR A 18 -8.47 -4.86 1.68
CA THR A 18 -9.56 -5.68 1.12
C THR A 18 -9.39 -5.86 -0.39
N LEU A 19 -9.12 -4.77 -1.12
CA LEU A 19 -8.85 -4.83 -2.55
C LEU A 19 -7.57 -5.65 -2.85
N ALA A 20 -6.53 -5.48 -2.04
CA ALA A 20 -5.26 -6.17 -2.20
C ALA A 20 -5.42 -7.68 -2.12
N ARG A 21 -6.15 -8.17 -1.12
CA ARG A 21 -6.45 -9.61 -0.96
C ARG A 21 -7.29 -10.17 -2.09
N ARG A 22 -8.29 -9.41 -2.56
CA ARG A 22 -9.10 -9.79 -3.70
C ARG A 22 -8.24 -9.93 -4.96
N TRP A 23 -7.40 -8.94 -5.23
CA TRP A 23 -6.54 -8.92 -6.39
C TRP A 23 -5.44 -9.98 -6.32
N GLU A 24 -4.89 -10.25 -5.13
CA GLU A 24 -3.95 -11.36 -4.88
C GLU A 24 -4.52 -12.69 -5.39
N ALA A 25 -5.78 -12.97 -5.05
CA ALA A 25 -6.49 -14.18 -5.46
C ALA A 25 -6.83 -14.21 -6.96
N GLU A 26 -7.26 -13.08 -7.53
CA GLU A 26 -7.69 -13.00 -8.94
C GLU A 26 -6.51 -13.05 -9.94
N HIS A 27 -5.32 -12.58 -9.57
CA HIS A 27 -4.20 -12.36 -10.49
C HIS A 27 -2.96 -13.22 -10.25
N HIS A 28 -3.06 -14.28 -9.43
CA HIS A 28 -1.90 -15.10 -9.02
C HIS A 28 -0.73 -14.24 -8.54
N ALA A 29 -1.03 -13.28 -7.67
CA ALA A 29 -0.09 -12.30 -7.20
C ALA A 29 0.27 -12.53 -5.74
N ARG A 30 1.27 -11.78 -5.25
CA ARG A 30 1.59 -11.68 -3.84
C ARG A 30 1.24 -10.30 -3.30
N CYS A 31 0.37 -10.25 -2.29
CA CYS A 31 0.09 -9.03 -1.55
C CYS A 31 1.20 -8.76 -0.53
N LEU A 32 1.81 -7.59 -0.61
CA LEU A 32 2.84 -7.12 0.30
C LEU A 32 2.31 -5.88 1.05
N THR A 33 2.08 -6.07 2.35
CA THR A 33 1.56 -5.06 3.28
C THR A 33 2.44 -5.06 4.54
N PRO A 34 2.68 -3.89 5.18
CA PRO A 34 3.41 -3.84 6.44
C PRO A 34 2.66 -4.48 7.61
N ASP A 35 1.33 -4.52 7.55
CA ASP A 35 0.45 -4.90 8.67
C ASP A 35 0.84 -6.27 9.25
N GLY A 36 1.13 -7.25 8.39
CA GLY A 36 1.56 -8.59 8.82
C GLY A 36 3.00 -8.72 9.32
N TRP A 37 3.79 -7.64 9.32
CA TRP A 37 5.22 -7.66 9.61
C TRP A 37 5.63 -6.71 10.73
N MET A 38 4.87 -5.64 10.99
CA MET A 38 5.20 -4.65 12.02
C MET A 38 5.31 -5.30 13.40
N GLU A 39 4.26 -5.97 13.87
CA GLU A 39 4.27 -6.60 15.18
C GLU A 39 5.34 -7.72 15.31
N PRO A 40 5.49 -8.65 14.36
CA PRO A 40 6.54 -9.68 14.43
C PRO A 40 7.99 -9.14 14.42
N LEU A 41 8.26 -8.03 13.72
CA LEU A 41 9.61 -7.49 13.60
C LEU A 41 9.94 -6.43 14.65
N PHE A 42 8.94 -5.68 15.11
CA PHE A 42 9.12 -4.46 15.86
C PHE A 42 8.28 -4.38 17.14
N GLY A 43 7.43 -5.38 17.42
CA GLY A 43 6.44 -5.34 18.50
C GLY A 43 5.43 -4.21 18.26
N ALA A 44 4.98 -3.56 19.34
CA ALA A 44 4.02 -2.46 19.26
C ALA A 44 4.60 -1.12 18.76
N ASP A 45 5.86 -1.09 18.32
CA ASP A 45 6.51 0.13 17.84
C ASP A 45 6.19 0.40 16.37
N GLU A 46 5.20 1.28 16.17
CA GLU A 46 4.75 1.78 14.87
C GLU A 46 5.50 3.05 14.41
N SER A 47 6.72 3.27 14.90
CA SER A 47 7.49 4.47 14.54
C SER A 47 7.70 4.58 13.03
N ARG A 48 7.65 5.83 12.56
CA ARG A 48 7.82 6.15 11.14
C ARG A 48 9.11 5.59 10.54
N SER A 49 10.20 5.56 11.30
CA SER A 49 11.48 5.03 10.85
C SER A 49 11.44 3.52 10.58
N ARG A 50 10.79 2.74 11.46
CA ARG A 50 10.62 1.28 11.29
C ARG A 50 9.70 0.97 10.12
N ARG A 51 8.57 1.68 10.04
CA ARG A 51 7.63 1.59 8.92
C ARG A 51 8.31 1.92 7.60
N TRP A 52 9.12 2.98 7.57
CA TRP A 52 9.92 3.35 6.41
C TRP A 52 10.95 2.28 6.02
N ALA A 53 11.67 1.70 6.98
CA ALA A 53 12.64 0.64 6.70
C ALA A 53 11.96 -0.64 6.15
N LEU A 54 10.80 -1.00 6.71
CA LEU A 54 10.00 -2.13 6.24
C LEU A 54 9.44 -1.91 4.84
N GLU A 55 8.73 -0.80 4.62
CA GLU A 55 8.07 -0.50 3.35
C GLU A 55 9.10 -0.14 2.26
N GLY A 56 10.05 0.74 2.57
CA GLY A 56 11.06 1.26 1.66
C GLY A 56 12.19 0.28 1.35
N GLY A 57 12.55 -0.57 2.31
CA GLY A 57 13.64 -1.53 2.19
C GLY A 57 13.14 -2.94 1.88
N LEU A 58 12.56 -3.60 2.89
CA LEU A 58 12.24 -5.02 2.82
C LEU A 58 11.14 -5.31 1.79
N LEU A 59 9.96 -4.71 1.91
CA LEU A 59 8.82 -5.04 1.04
C LEU A 59 9.11 -4.72 -0.43
N ARG A 60 9.79 -3.60 -0.72
CA ARG A 60 10.19 -3.25 -2.09
C ARG A 60 11.26 -4.18 -2.67
N SER A 61 12.20 -4.68 -1.86
CA SER A 61 13.19 -5.64 -2.34
C SER A 61 12.56 -7.01 -2.64
N VAL A 62 11.63 -7.46 -1.79
CA VAL A 62 10.82 -8.66 -2.01
C VAL A 62 9.97 -8.52 -3.26
N ALA A 63 9.26 -7.40 -3.42
CA ALA A 63 8.45 -7.11 -4.60
C ALA A 63 9.26 -7.24 -5.90
N ALA A 64 10.44 -6.61 -5.95
CA ALA A 64 11.32 -6.70 -7.09
C ALA A 64 11.69 -8.15 -7.40
N ARG A 65 12.07 -8.93 -6.38
CA ARG A 65 12.42 -10.34 -6.59
C ARG A 65 11.23 -11.17 -7.10
N VAL A 66 10.04 -10.99 -6.53
CA VAL A 66 8.81 -11.70 -6.94
C VAL A 66 8.47 -11.40 -8.41
N LEU A 67 8.58 -10.13 -8.82
CA LEU A 67 8.38 -9.74 -10.23
C LEU A 67 9.39 -10.42 -11.17
N THR A 68 10.68 -10.51 -10.79
CA THR A 68 11.67 -11.23 -11.62
C THR A 68 11.41 -12.73 -11.75
N LEU A 69 10.59 -13.30 -10.86
CA LEU A 69 10.16 -14.69 -10.92
C LEU A 69 8.87 -14.88 -11.75
N GLY A 70 8.35 -13.80 -12.35
CA GLY A 70 7.14 -13.82 -13.17
C GLY A 70 5.84 -13.87 -12.38
N VAL A 71 5.90 -13.63 -11.06
CA VAL A 71 4.72 -13.61 -10.18
C VAL A 71 4.22 -12.17 -10.01
N GLY A 72 2.91 -11.97 -10.06
CA GLY A 72 2.31 -10.65 -9.85
C GLY A 72 2.52 -10.12 -8.43
N VAL A 73 2.45 -8.81 -8.24
CA VAL A 73 2.60 -8.18 -6.91
C VAL A 73 1.52 -7.13 -6.69
N VAL A 74 0.97 -7.10 -5.47
CA VAL A 74 0.25 -5.94 -4.94
C VAL A 74 1.08 -5.29 -3.86
N LEU A 75 1.40 -4.01 -4.01
CA LEU A 75 1.98 -3.20 -2.94
C LEU A 75 0.86 -2.42 -2.24
N ASP A 76 0.49 -2.89 -1.04
CA ASP A 76 -0.37 -2.19 -0.08
C ASP A 76 0.50 -1.56 1.03
N CYS A 77 1.43 -0.70 0.61
CA CYS A 77 2.36 0.00 1.49
C CYS A 77 2.39 1.50 1.14
N GLY A 78 2.69 2.36 2.12
CA GLY A 78 2.55 3.82 2.08
C GLY A 78 3.12 4.49 0.82
N LEU A 79 2.26 4.68 -0.18
CA LEU A 79 2.50 5.47 -1.39
C LEU A 79 1.83 6.85 -1.27
N TRP A 80 2.09 7.52 -0.14
CA TRP A 80 1.32 8.69 0.28
C TRP A 80 1.73 9.95 -0.48
N THR A 81 2.95 9.99 -0.99
CA THR A 81 3.48 11.12 -1.75
C THR A 81 3.72 10.75 -3.21
N ARG A 82 3.69 11.76 -4.07
CA ARG A 82 4.06 11.63 -5.49
C ARG A 82 5.48 11.11 -5.65
N GLN A 83 6.38 11.54 -4.77
CA GLN A 83 7.79 11.12 -4.74
C GLN A 83 7.96 9.61 -4.45
N GLU A 84 7.01 8.99 -3.75
CA GLU A 84 7.04 7.54 -3.52
C GLU A 84 6.44 6.76 -4.70
N ARG A 85 5.42 7.30 -5.37
CA ARG A 85 4.66 6.59 -6.43
C ARG A 85 5.45 6.44 -7.72
N GLY A 86 6.00 7.53 -8.24
CA GLY A 86 6.75 7.53 -9.52
C GLY A 86 7.88 6.50 -9.55
N PRO A 87 8.83 6.54 -8.58
CA PRO A 87 9.92 5.56 -8.51
C PRO A 87 9.46 4.12 -8.30
N SER A 88 8.36 3.89 -7.58
CA SER A 88 7.79 2.54 -7.41
C SER A 88 7.32 1.96 -8.73
N ARG A 89 6.58 2.76 -9.49
CA ARG A 89 6.06 2.39 -10.81
C ARG A 89 7.21 2.13 -11.79
N ALA A 90 8.13 3.09 -11.91
CA ALA A 90 9.28 2.99 -12.80
C ALA A 90 10.16 1.76 -12.48
N ARG A 91 10.35 1.43 -11.20
CA ARG A 91 11.08 0.22 -10.80
C ARG A 91 10.38 -1.06 -11.25
N GLY A 92 9.05 -1.12 -11.16
CA GLY A 92 8.28 -2.27 -11.67
C GLY A 92 8.40 -2.41 -13.18
N GLU A 93 8.22 -1.31 -13.91
CA GLU A 93 8.34 -1.25 -15.37
C GLU A 93 9.73 -1.68 -15.84
N ALA A 94 10.79 -1.24 -15.17
CA ALA A 94 12.17 -1.66 -15.45
C ALA A 94 12.43 -3.17 -15.23
N LEU A 95 11.58 -3.85 -14.45
CA LEU A 95 11.60 -5.30 -14.26
C LEU A 95 10.66 -6.04 -15.23
N GLY A 96 10.11 -5.33 -16.22
CA GLY A 96 9.18 -5.88 -17.20
C GLY A 96 7.76 -6.12 -16.67
N ALA A 97 7.40 -5.50 -15.54
CA ALA A 97 6.06 -5.64 -14.96
C ALA A 97 5.05 -4.68 -15.59
N GLY A 98 3.79 -5.12 -15.72
CA GLY A 98 2.67 -4.25 -16.08
C GLY A 98 2.22 -3.46 -14.85
N ALA A 99 2.80 -2.27 -14.64
CA ALA A 99 2.56 -1.47 -13.45
C ALA A 99 1.31 -0.59 -13.54
N GLN A 100 0.45 -0.66 -12.54
CA GLN A 100 -0.78 0.12 -12.42
C GLN A 100 -0.87 0.78 -11.04
N LEU A 101 -1.20 2.07 -11.02
CA LEU A 101 -1.52 2.80 -9.79
C LEU A 101 -3.04 2.81 -9.60
N HIS A 102 -3.50 2.34 -8.44
CA HIS A 102 -4.92 2.32 -8.12
C HIS A 102 -5.19 3.11 -6.84
N PHE A 103 -5.93 4.22 -6.98
CA PHE A 103 -6.25 5.13 -5.90
C PHE A 103 -7.66 4.87 -5.34
N LEU A 104 -7.74 4.57 -4.04
CA LEU A 104 -9.00 4.51 -3.31
C LEU A 104 -9.27 5.85 -2.64
N GLY A 105 -9.90 6.74 -3.39
CA GLY A 105 -10.30 8.07 -2.93
C GLY A 105 -11.56 8.03 -2.08
N VAL A 106 -11.39 7.82 -0.78
CA VAL A 106 -12.47 7.88 0.22
C VAL A 106 -12.49 9.26 0.86
N LEU A 107 -13.67 9.84 1.06
CA LEU A 107 -13.79 11.14 1.73
C LEU A 107 -13.38 11.01 3.20
N PRO A 108 -12.75 12.04 3.81
CA PRO A 108 -12.31 11.99 5.21
C PRO A 108 -13.41 11.60 6.21
N GLU A 109 -14.65 11.99 5.96
CA GLU A 109 -15.81 11.71 6.81
C GLU A 109 -16.20 10.22 6.75
N GLU A 110 -16.03 9.59 5.58
CA GLU A 110 -16.30 8.15 5.39
C GLU A 110 -15.24 7.27 6.07
N LEU A 111 -14.06 7.83 6.35
CA LEU A 111 -13.00 7.14 7.10
C LEU A 111 -13.35 6.97 8.59
N TRP A 112 -14.43 7.57 9.10
CA TRP A 112 -14.94 7.27 10.45
C TRP A 112 -15.41 5.82 10.62
N ARG A 113 -15.57 5.07 9.52
CA ARG A 113 -15.68 3.60 9.56
C ARG A 113 -14.50 2.93 10.27
N LEU A 114 -13.36 3.62 10.41
CA LEU A 114 -12.24 3.19 11.25
C LEU A 114 -12.64 2.98 12.72
N GLU A 115 -13.63 3.70 13.24
CA GLU A 115 -14.11 3.49 14.62
C GLU A 115 -14.76 2.12 14.78
N ALA A 116 -15.60 1.73 13.81
CA ALA A 116 -16.18 0.40 13.79
C ALA A 116 -15.09 -0.68 13.62
N ARG A 117 -14.10 -0.44 12.75
CA ARG A 117 -12.93 -1.32 12.59
C ARG A 117 -12.13 -1.45 13.89
N ASN A 118 -11.89 -0.35 14.60
CA ASN A 118 -11.12 -0.36 15.85
C ASN A 118 -11.84 -1.14 16.96
N ARG A 119 -13.19 -1.15 16.98
CA ARG A 119 -13.97 -1.98 17.92
C ARG A 119 -13.84 -3.48 17.65
N GLY A 120 -13.67 -3.87 16.38
CA GLY A 120 -13.42 -5.24 15.96
C GLY A 120 -12.01 -5.40 15.40
N LEU A 121 -11.00 -4.88 16.12
CA LEU A 121 -9.63 -4.70 15.63
C LEU A 121 -9.10 -6.00 14.99
N PRO A 122 -8.89 -6.02 13.66
CA PRO A 122 -8.38 -7.22 12.99
C PRO A 122 -6.96 -7.56 13.48
N PRO A 123 -6.56 -8.85 13.47
CA PRO A 123 -5.20 -9.25 13.77
C PRO A 123 -4.19 -8.52 12.91
N ALA A 124 -3.01 -8.23 13.48
CA ALA A 124 -1.92 -7.51 12.82
C ALA A 124 -2.30 -6.09 12.33
N THR A 125 -3.30 -5.46 12.97
CA THR A 125 -3.66 -4.06 12.75
C THR A 125 -3.67 -3.31 14.07
N PHE A 126 -3.50 -1.99 14.01
CA PHE A 126 -3.47 -1.12 15.18
C PHE A 126 -4.66 -0.14 15.18
N PRO A 127 -5.15 0.29 16.36
CA PRO A 127 -6.23 1.27 16.46
C PRO A 127 -5.77 2.61 15.88
N ILE A 128 -6.65 3.25 15.12
CA ILE A 128 -6.37 4.54 14.47
C ILE A 128 -7.37 5.57 14.98
N THR A 129 -6.89 6.60 15.63
CA THR A 129 -7.70 7.70 16.15
C THR A 129 -8.02 8.74 15.07
N ARG A 130 -9.07 9.55 15.30
CA ARG A 130 -9.39 10.68 14.42
C ARG A 130 -8.25 11.71 14.36
N ALA A 131 -7.51 11.88 15.46
CA ALA A 131 -6.41 12.83 15.55
C ALA A 131 -5.25 12.40 14.63
N GLU A 132 -4.84 11.12 14.71
CA GLU A 132 -3.82 10.54 13.83
C GLU A 132 -4.24 10.61 12.37
N LEU A 133 -5.50 10.26 12.05
CA LEU A 133 -5.99 10.35 10.68
C LEU A 133 -5.92 11.79 10.12
N ARG A 134 -6.31 12.78 10.92
CA ARG A 134 -6.19 14.21 10.53
C ARG A 134 -4.75 14.62 10.34
N GLU A 135 -3.82 14.08 11.13
CA GLU A 135 -2.39 14.32 10.94
C GLU A 135 -1.89 13.73 9.63
N TRP A 136 -2.23 12.48 9.35
CA TRP A 136 -1.82 11.78 8.13
C TRP A 136 -2.40 12.40 6.87
N LEU A 137 -3.62 12.93 6.94
CA LEU A 137 -4.22 13.72 5.86
C LEU A 137 -3.36 14.91 5.44
N ARG A 138 -2.58 15.52 6.36
CA ARG A 138 -1.67 16.63 6.03
C ARG A 138 -0.45 16.18 5.23
N TRP A 139 -0.07 14.90 5.33
CA TRP A 139 1.07 14.32 4.62
C TRP A 139 0.67 13.67 3.29
N PHE A 140 -0.59 13.26 3.17
CA PHE A 140 -1.10 12.55 2.02
C PHE A 140 -1.30 13.49 0.81
N GLN A 141 -0.60 13.19 -0.29
CA GLN A 141 -0.77 13.84 -1.57
C GLN A 141 -1.67 12.95 -2.44
N ARG A 142 -2.90 13.40 -2.70
CA ARG A 142 -3.82 12.70 -3.61
C ARG A 142 -3.15 12.53 -4.98
N PRO A 143 -3.23 11.35 -5.62
CA PRO A 143 -2.71 11.17 -6.97
C PRO A 143 -3.39 12.11 -7.96
N GLU A 144 -2.58 12.76 -8.78
CA GLU A 144 -3.05 13.59 -9.89
C GLU A 144 -3.45 12.72 -11.09
N ALA A 145 -4.18 13.29 -12.06
CA ALA A 145 -4.69 12.55 -13.21
C ALA A 145 -3.58 11.87 -14.02
N ASP A 146 -2.43 12.54 -14.18
CA ASP A 146 -1.26 12.05 -14.91
C ASP A 146 -0.57 10.84 -14.26
N GLU A 147 -0.83 10.58 -12.97
CA GLU A 147 -0.30 9.42 -12.26
C GLU A 147 -1.16 8.17 -12.41
N GLN A 148 -2.43 8.33 -12.81
CA GLN A 148 -3.42 7.26 -12.86
C GLN A 148 -3.53 6.62 -14.25
N GLU A 149 -3.14 7.34 -15.30
CA GLU A 149 -3.14 6.81 -16.66
C GLU A 149 -2.09 5.71 -16.86
N PRO A 150 -2.40 4.64 -17.63
CA PRO A 150 -1.39 3.72 -18.13
C PRO A 150 -0.38 4.49 -19.01
N ARG A 151 0.91 4.35 -18.74
CA ARG A 151 1.95 4.88 -19.64
C ARG A 151 2.10 3.93 -20.82
N ALA A 152 2.10 4.49 -22.03
CA ALA A 152 2.25 3.78 -23.30
C ALA A 152 3.66 3.18 -23.45
#